data_AF-A0A2E4V5W5-F1
#
_entry.id   AF-A0A2E4V5W5-F1
#
_cell.length_a   1.000
_cell.length_b   1.000
_cell.length_c   1.000
_cell.angle_alpha   90.00
_cell.angle_beta   90.00
_cell.angle_gamma   90.00
#
_symmetry.space_group_name_H-M   'P 1'
#
loop_
_entity.id
_entity.type
_entity.pdbx_description
1 polymer ?
#
loop_
_entity_poly.entity_id
_entity_poly.type
_entity_poly.pdbx_seq_one_letter_code
_entity_poly.pdbx_strand_id
1 'polypeptide(L)'
;MVKKVISLIVSTRLTAILFITFSAAMGIGTFIESMHGTDAARILIYNAFWFELMMVLFLINFIFNIKRYNLLSRPKLGILLMHLSWILIIIGAGITRYIGYEGVMPIREGNITNEYLSSDTYLTVLIDGDIEGTPRRRKLEKKLLLSEYTNNRFL
;
A
#
# COMPACT_ATOMS: atom_id res chain seq x y z
N MET A 1 10.99 30.54 0.15
CA MET A 1 11.06 29.20 0.77
C MET A 1 10.52 28.09 -0.15
N VAL A 2 9.29 28.21 -0.67
CA VAL A 2 8.61 27.20 -1.51
C VAL A 2 9.43 26.73 -2.73
N LYS A 3 10.06 27.65 -3.48
CA LYS A 3 10.91 27.30 -4.64
C LYS A 3 12.08 26.38 -4.28
N LYS A 4 12.63 26.50 -3.06
CA LYS A 4 13.77 25.70 -2.59
C LYS A 4 13.34 24.27 -2.23
N VAL A 5 12.19 24.13 -1.59
CA VAL A 5 11.56 22.82 -1.29
C VAL A 5 11.22 22.09 -2.58
N ILE A 6 10.57 22.76 -3.54
CA ILE A 6 10.28 22.19 -4.86
C ILE A 6 11.58 21.77 -5.56
N SER A 7 12.62 22.60 -5.54
CA SER A 7 13.89 22.23 -6.19
C SER A 7 14.55 20.97 -5.61
N LEU A 8 14.33 20.72 -4.31
CA LEU A 8 14.84 19.55 -3.60
C LEU A 8 14.00 18.31 -3.92
N ILE A 9 12.67 18.44 -3.92
CA ILE A 9 11.74 17.38 -4.31
C ILE A 9 11.94 16.94 -5.76
N VAL A 10 12.33 17.86 -6.66
CA VAL A 10 12.54 17.58 -8.09
C VAL A 10 14.02 17.29 -8.40
N SER A 11 14.85 17.01 -7.39
CA SER A 11 16.27 16.72 -7.59
C SER A 11 16.48 15.27 -7.98
N THR A 12 17.35 15.01 -8.96
CA THR A 12 17.76 13.64 -9.34
C THR A 12 18.50 12.93 -8.21
N ARG A 13 19.18 13.69 -7.32
CA ARG A 13 19.81 13.14 -6.11
C ARG A 13 18.76 12.57 -5.16
N LEU A 14 17.62 13.25 -5.01
CA LEU A 14 16.53 12.74 -4.19
C LEU A 14 15.96 11.46 -4.80
N THR A 15 15.75 11.42 -6.12
CA THR A 15 15.28 10.21 -6.82
C THR A 15 16.20 9.01 -6.56
N ALA A 16 17.53 9.21 -6.63
CA ALA A 16 18.49 8.15 -6.34
C ALA A 16 18.41 7.65 -4.88
N ILE A 17 18.31 8.58 -3.93
CA ILE A 17 18.14 8.23 -2.51
C ILE A 17 16.84 7.44 -2.31
N LEU A 18 15.73 7.91 -2.89
CA LEU A 18 14.44 7.22 -2.83
C LEU A 18 14.53 5.80 -3.39
N PHE A 19 15.22 5.58 -4.51
CA PHE A 19 15.41 4.24 -5.08
C PHE A 19 16.24 3.32 -4.18
N ILE A 20 17.34 3.82 -3.60
CA ILE A 20 18.17 3.02 -2.69
C ILE A 20 17.38 2.65 -1.44
N THR A 21 16.71 3.62 -0.82
CA THR A 21 15.90 3.40 0.38
C THR A 21 14.72 2.48 0.09
N PHE A 22 14.07 2.62 -1.07
CA PHE A 22 12.98 1.74 -1.48
C PHE A 22 13.45 0.30 -1.67
N SER A 23 14.55 0.08 -2.41
CA SER A 23 15.11 -1.26 -2.59
C SER A 23 15.56 -1.90 -1.27
N ALA A 24 16.16 -1.10 -0.37
CA ALA A 24 16.51 -1.57 0.97
C ALA A 24 15.27 -1.94 1.79
N ALA A 25 14.23 -1.10 1.77
CA ALA A 25 12.96 -1.38 2.43
C ALA A 25 12.31 -2.67 1.91
N MET A 26 12.30 -2.87 0.59
CA MET A 26 11.78 -4.10 -0.02
C MET A 26 12.58 -5.33 0.43
N GLY A 27 13.91 -5.27 0.39
CA GLY A 27 14.77 -6.37 0.82
C GLY A 27 14.58 -6.70 2.31
N ILE A 28 14.56 -5.70 3.18
CA ILE A 28 14.29 -5.87 4.61
C ILE A 28 12.88 -6.45 4.82
N GLY A 29 11.89 -5.98 4.05
CA GLY A 29 10.52 -6.48 4.09
C GLY A 29 10.43 -7.97 3.81
N THR A 30 11.14 -8.45 2.78
CA THR A 30 11.23 -9.89 2.46
C THR A 30 11.81 -10.70 3.63
N PHE A 31 12.87 -10.22 4.29
CA PHE A 31 13.44 -10.91 5.45
C PHE A 31 12.49 -10.90 6.65
N ILE A 32 11.84 -9.77 6.93
CA ILE A 32 10.85 -9.67 8.00
C ILE A 32 9.69 -10.63 7.75
N GLU A 33 9.19 -10.70 6.51
CA GLU A 33 8.13 -11.63 6.11
C GLU A 33 8.53 -13.08 6.36
N SER A 34 9.76 -13.45 5.99
CA SER A 34 10.27 -14.82 6.20
C SER A 34 10.44 -15.19 7.68
N MET A 35 10.76 -14.23 8.56
CA MET A 35 11.06 -14.51 9.97
C MET A 35 9.85 -14.33 10.89
N HIS A 36 9.00 -13.34 10.62
CA HIS A 36 7.94 -12.87 11.51
C HIS A 36 6.54 -12.96 10.87
N GLY A 37 6.45 -13.50 9.66
CA GLY A 37 5.22 -13.68 8.91
C GLY A 37 4.81 -12.46 8.08
N THR A 38 3.86 -12.71 7.17
CA THR A 38 3.30 -11.73 6.24
C THR A 38 2.65 -10.53 6.94
N ASP A 39 1.97 -10.75 8.06
CA ASP A 39 1.26 -9.68 8.78
C ASP A 39 2.22 -8.69 9.43
N ALA A 40 3.34 -9.18 9.98
CA ALA A 40 4.38 -8.31 10.56
C ALA A 40 5.03 -7.42 9.50
N ALA A 41 5.37 -7.99 8.33
CA ALA A 41 5.94 -7.24 7.22
C ALA A 41 4.97 -6.18 6.65
N ARG A 42 3.68 -6.53 6.57
CA ARG A 42 2.62 -5.59 6.19
C ARG A 42 2.53 -4.42 7.16
N ILE A 43 2.50 -4.67 8.46
CA ILE A 43 2.37 -3.60 9.46
C ILE A 43 3.61 -2.71 9.49
N LEU A 44 4.81 -3.29 9.48
CA LEU A 44 6.06 -2.55 9.69
C LEU A 44 6.57 -1.81 8.45
N ILE A 45 6.35 -2.38 7.26
CA ILE A 45 6.84 -1.83 6.00
C ILE A 45 5.70 -1.45 5.07
N TYR A 46 4.96 -2.43 4.55
CA TYR A 46 4.10 -2.19 3.38
C TYR A 46 2.94 -1.23 3.66
N ASN A 47 2.30 -1.32 4.84
CA ASN A 47 1.21 -0.45 5.29
C ASN A 47 1.68 0.66 6.22
N ALA A 48 2.99 0.79 6.43
CA ALA A 48 3.51 1.83 7.31
C ALA A 48 3.41 3.21 6.64
N PHE A 49 3.14 4.22 7.46
CA PHE A 49 2.99 5.61 7.01
C PHE A 49 4.25 6.14 6.32
N TRP A 50 5.44 5.76 6.78
CA TRP A 50 6.70 6.21 6.19
C TRP A 50 6.91 5.66 4.78
N PHE A 51 6.48 4.41 4.52
CA PHE A 51 6.57 3.78 3.20
C PHE A 51 5.56 4.40 2.24
N GLU A 52 4.36 4.69 2.73
CA GLU A 52 3.34 5.44 2.00
C GLU A 52 3.84 6.84 1.60
N LEU A 53 4.44 7.57 2.54
CA LEU A 53 5.03 8.87 2.29
C LEU A 53 6.12 8.78 1.21
N MET A 54 6.97 7.76 1.26
CA MET A 54 8.01 7.52 0.24
C MET A 54 7.40 7.29 -1.16
N MET A 55 6.32 6.52 -1.27
CA MET A 55 5.61 6.28 -2.53
C MET A 55 4.99 7.56 -3.09
N VAL A 56 4.38 8.38 -2.24
CA VAL A 56 3.83 9.69 -2.64
C VAL A 56 4.96 10.64 -3.10
N LEU A 57 6.10 10.64 -2.39
CA LEU A 57 7.27 11.43 -2.79
C LEU A 57 7.82 11.00 -4.16
N PHE A 58 7.84 9.70 -4.46
CA PHE A 58 8.20 9.19 -5.79
C PHE A 58 7.24 9.71 -6.88
N LEU A 59 5.93 9.58 -6.65
CA LEU A 59 4.92 10.03 -7.59
C LEU A 59 5.08 11.51 -7.94
N ILE A 60 5.23 12.34 -6.89
CA ILE A 60 5.46 13.78 -7.02
C ILE A 60 6.77 14.04 -7.79
N ASN A 61 7.86 13.38 -7.41
CA ASN A 61 9.17 13.54 -8.05
C ASN A 61 9.09 13.23 -9.56
N PHE A 62 8.48 12.12 -9.97
CA PHE A 62 8.33 11.76 -11.38
C PHE A 62 7.47 12.74 -12.17
N ILE A 63 6.33 13.19 -11.63
CA ILE A 63 5.45 14.16 -12.28
C ILE A 63 6.19 15.48 -12.54
N PHE A 64 6.88 16.01 -11.53
CA PHE A 64 7.60 17.27 -11.69
C PHE A 64 8.85 17.14 -12.59
N ASN A 65 9.52 15.98 -12.59
CA ASN A 65 10.65 15.72 -13.48
C ASN A 65 10.26 15.77 -14.96
N ILE A 66 9.05 15.32 -15.32
CA ILE A 66 8.53 15.40 -16.70
C ILE A 66 8.54 16.84 -17.20
N LYS A 67 8.02 17.77 -16.39
CA LYS A 67 7.97 19.20 -16.74
C LYS A 67 9.35 19.84 -16.70
N ARG A 68 10.17 19.55 -15.67
CA ARG A 68 11.50 20.15 -15.49
C ARG A 68 12.46 19.84 -16.65
N TYR A 69 12.46 18.61 -17.15
CA TYR A 69 13.36 18.16 -18.21
C TYR A 69 12.76 18.21 -19.62
N ASN A 70 11.54 18.75 -19.74
CA ASN A 70 10.76 18.83 -20.97
C ASN A 70 10.75 17.48 -21.72
N LEU A 71 10.35 16.42 -21.01
CA LEU A 71 10.34 15.05 -21.52
C LEU A 71 9.27 14.84 -22.61
N LEU A 72 8.34 15.77 -22.76
CA LEU A 72 7.31 15.77 -23.82
C LEU A 72 7.87 16.04 -25.23
N SER A 73 9.18 16.25 -25.35
CA SER A 73 9.85 16.42 -26.62
C SER A 73 9.98 15.09 -27.38
N ARG A 74 9.77 15.13 -28.71
CA ARG A 74 9.85 13.98 -29.64
C ARG A 74 11.07 13.06 -29.41
N PRO A 75 12.31 13.55 -29.22
CA PRO A 75 13.46 12.66 -29.02
C PRO A 75 13.50 11.97 -27.65
N LYS A 76 12.71 12.45 -26.67
CA LYS A 76 12.71 11.94 -25.28
C LYS A 76 11.51 11.06 -24.95
N LEU A 77 10.72 10.67 -25.96
CA LEU A 77 9.50 9.87 -25.76
C LEU A 77 9.77 8.54 -25.04
N GLY A 78 10.90 7.87 -25.29
CA GLY A 78 11.25 6.65 -24.56
C GLY A 78 11.44 6.89 -23.05
N ILE A 79 12.10 7.99 -22.69
CA ILE A 79 12.29 8.39 -21.29
C ILE A 79 10.97 8.82 -20.66
N LEU A 80 10.13 9.52 -21.42
CA LEU A 80 8.78 9.91 -21.00
C LEU A 80 7.92 8.68 -20.69
N LEU A 81 7.90 7.68 -21.57
CA LEU A 81 7.16 6.44 -21.36
C LEU A 81 7.61 5.74 -20.08
N MET A 82 8.92 5.64 -19.84
CA MET A 82 9.44 5.09 -18.59
C MET A 82 8.91 5.82 -17.36
N HIS A 83 8.89 7.16 -17.38
CA HIS A 83 8.34 7.95 -16.26
C HIS A 83 6.84 7.73 -16.08
N LEU A 84 6.08 7.68 -17.18
CA LEU A 84 4.64 7.40 -17.14
C LEU A 84 4.35 5.99 -16.60
N SER A 85 5.17 4.99 -16.93
CA SER A 85 5.05 3.65 -16.38
C SER A 85 5.22 3.64 -14.87
N TRP A 86 6.24 4.32 -14.33
CA TRP A 86 6.43 4.41 -12.87
C TRP A 86 5.25 5.11 -12.18
N ILE A 87 4.76 6.20 -12.77
CA ILE A 87 3.57 6.91 -12.26
C ILE A 87 2.36 5.98 -12.22
N LEU A 88 2.11 5.24 -13.32
CA LEU A 88 1.00 4.31 -13.43
C LEU A 88 1.11 3.14 -12.43
N ILE A 89 2.32 2.58 -12.25
CA ILE A 89 2.59 1.51 -11.27
C ILE A 89 2.30 2.00 -9.85
N ILE A 90 2.77 3.21 -9.49
CA ILE A 90 2.55 3.77 -8.13
C ILE A 90 1.06 4.02 -7.88
N ILE A 91 0.34 4.56 -8.87
CA ILE A 91 -1.11 4.76 -8.78
C ILE A 91 -1.83 3.41 -8.63
N GLY A 92 -1.47 2.42 -9.45
CA GLY A 92 -2.01 1.05 -9.35
C GLY A 92 -1.77 0.43 -7.97
N ALA A 93 -0.56 0.56 -7.43
CA ALA A 93 -0.24 0.11 -6.08
C ALA A 93 -1.10 0.80 -5.01
N GLY A 94 -1.37 2.10 -5.16
CA GLY A 94 -2.30 2.84 -4.31
C GLY A 94 -3.72 2.27 -4.36
N ILE A 95 -4.24 2.01 -5.57
CA ILE A 95 -5.59 1.42 -5.74
C ILE A 95 -5.67 0.06 -5.04
N THR A 96 -4.70 -0.83 -5.29
CA THR A 96 -4.66 -2.16 -4.65
C THR A 96 -4.59 -2.06 -3.13
N ARG A 97 -3.89 -1.06 -2.58
CA ARG A 97 -3.75 -0.87 -1.13
C ARG A 97 -5.03 -0.38 -0.44
N TYR A 98 -5.71 0.61 -1.01
CA TYR A 98 -6.87 1.24 -0.32
C TYR A 98 -8.21 0.62 -0.71
N ILE A 99 -8.32 0.07 -1.92
CA ILE A 99 -9.59 -0.40 -2.51
C ILE A 99 -9.52 -1.90 -2.81
N GLY A 100 -8.33 -2.47 -2.91
CA GLY A 100 -8.15 -3.89 -3.21
C GLY A 100 -8.64 -4.79 -2.08
N TYR A 101 -9.20 -5.93 -2.49
CA TYR A 101 -9.55 -7.04 -1.61
C TYR A 101 -8.61 -8.19 -1.89
N GLU A 102 -8.13 -8.81 -0.82
CA GLU A 102 -7.23 -9.95 -0.88
C GLU A 102 -7.90 -11.16 -0.24
N GLY A 103 -7.49 -12.34 -0.70
CA GLY A 103 -8.01 -13.59 -0.20
C GLY A 103 -7.48 -14.81 -0.93
N VAL A 104 -7.87 -15.98 -0.45
CA VAL A 104 -7.48 -17.28 -0.98
C VAL A 104 -8.69 -17.92 -1.64
N MET A 105 -8.54 -18.30 -2.90
CA MET A 105 -9.56 -19.03 -3.65
C MET A 105 -9.08 -20.48 -3.85
N PRO A 106 -9.47 -21.42 -2.98
CA PRO A 106 -9.11 -22.83 -3.15
C PRO A 106 -9.93 -23.43 -4.31
N ILE A 107 -9.28 -23.73 -5.43
CA ILE A 107 -9.89 -24.39 -6.59
C ILE A 107 -9.35 -25.81 -6.68
N ARG A 108 -10.25 -26.80 -6.63
CA ARG A 108 -9.88 -28.22 -6.85
C ARG A 108 -9.93 -28.52 -8.35
N GLU A 109 -9.09 -29.43 -8.80
CA GLU A 109 -9.06 -29.86 -10.20
C GLU A 109 -10.45 -30.29 -10.69
N GLY A 110 -10.83 -29.84 -11.89
CA GLY A 110 -12.13 -30.12 -12.49
C GLY A 110 -13.30 -29.27 -11.97
N ASN A 111 -13.10 -28.46 -10.92
CA ASN A 111 -14.14 -27.60 -10.36
C ASN A 111 -13.96 -26.13 -10.76
N ILE A 112 -15.08 -25.41 -10.79
CA ILE A 112 -15.13 -23.95 -10.87
C ILE A 112 -15.71 -23.40 -9.56
N THR A 113 -15.19 -22.27 -9.09
CA THR A 113 -15.71 -21.55 -7.92
C THR A 113 -15.68 -20.06 -8.23
N ASN A 114 -16.69 -19.34 -7.75
CA ASN A 114 -16.81 -17.89 -7.79
C ASN A 114 -16.72 -17.27 -6.39
N GLU A 115 -16.33 -18.06 -5.39
CA GLU A 115 -16.19 -17.66 -4.00
C GLU A 115 -14.73 -17.76 -3.55
N TYR A 116 -14.31 -16.81 -2.72
CA TYR A 116 -12.97 -16.77 -2.13
C TYR A 116 -13.06 -16.43 -0.64
N LEU A 117 -12.08 -16.91 0.13
CA LEU A 117 -11.95 -16.58 1.55
C LEU A 117 -11.11 -15.31 1.69
N SER A 118 -11.65 -14.26 2.32
CA SER A 118 -10.89 -13.03 2.56
C SER A 118 -9.70 -13.28 3.49
N SER A 119 -8.56 -12.65 3.18
CA SER A 119 -7.37 -12.69 4.05
C SER A 119 -7.42 -11.68 5.20
N ASP A 120 -8.43 -10.80 5.21
CA ASP A 120 -8.58 -9.78 6.24
C ASP A 120 -9.14 -10.40 7.53
N THR A 121 -8.59 -10.01 8.69
CA THR A 121 -9.13 -10.41 9.98
C THR A 121 -10.17 -9.40 10.45
N TYR A 122 -11.35 -9.88 10.83
CA TYR A 122 -12.44 -9.03 11.33
C TYR A 122 -12.73 -9.34 12.79
N LEU A 123 -12.76 -8.30 13.64
CA LEU A 123 -13.31 -8.39 14.98
C LEU A 123 -14.81 -8.10 14.91
N THR A 124 -15.62 -9.13 15.08
CA THR A 124 -17.08 -9.01 15.16
C THR A 124 -17.52 -8.93 16.62
N VAL A 125 -18.05 -7.78 17.02
CA VAL A 125 -18.70 -7.58 18.32
C VAL A 125 -20.20 -7.71 18.16
N LEU A 126 -20.79 -8.66 18.89
CA LEU A 126 -22.23 -8.86 18.96
C LEU A 126 -22.75 -8.17 20.22
N ILE A 127 -23.49 -7.08 20.06
CA ILE A 127 -24.13 -6.38 21.16
C ILE A 127 -25.57 -6.84 21.21
N ASP A 128 -25.90 -7.61 22.23
CA ASP A 128 -27.26 -8.03 22.53
C ASP A 128 -27.90 -7.01 23.46
N GLY A 129 -29.06 -6.48 23.07
CA GLY A 129 -29.83 -5.51 23.85
C GLY A 129 -31.32 -5.70 23.63
N ASP A 130 -32.10 -5.34 24.63
CA ASP A 130 -33.56 -5.34 24.54
C ASP A 130 -34.03 -3.93 24.11
N ILE A 131 -34.75 -3.85 23.00
CA ILE A 131 -35.43 -2.64 22.57
C ILE A 131 -36.92 -2.99 22.51
N GLU A 132 -37.71 -2.37 23.38
CA GLU A 132 -39.18 -2.53 23.47
C GLU A 132 -39.65 -3.97 23.73
N GLY A 133 -38.90 -4.76 24.51
CA GLY A 133 -39.26 -6.15 24.86
C GLY A 133 -38.92 -7.17 23.77
N THR A 134 -38.17 -6.76 22.74
CA THR A 134 -37.66 -7.64 21.70
C THR A 134 -36.13 -7.75 21.80
N PRO A 135 -35.57 -8.96 21.93
CA PRO A 135 -34.13 -9.14 21.91
C PRO A 135 -33.59 -8.78 20.53
N ARG A 136 -32.75 -7.76 20.45
CA ARG A 136 -32.07 -7.33 19.22
C ARG A 136 -30.55 -7.48 19.36
N ARG A 137 -29.94 -8.02 18.32
CA ARG A 137 -28.48 -8.18 18.20
C ARG A 137 -27.93 -7.23 17.17
N ARG A 138 -27.04 -6.33 17.57
CA ARG A 138 -26.26 -5.48 16.65
C ARG A 138 -24.91 -6.13 16.38
N LYS A 139 -24.60 -6.38 15.12
CA LYS A 139 -23.25 -6.79 14.68
C LYS A 139 -22.42 -5.54 14.36
N LEU A 140 -21.26 -5.42 14.97
CA LEU A 140 -20.24 -4.44 14.61
C LEU A 140 -19.00 -5.19 14.14
N GLU A 141 -18.52 -4.91 12.94
CA GLU A 141 -17.34 -5.57 12.36
C GLU A 141 -16.25 -4.54 12.13
N LYS A 142 -15.07 -4.76 12.72
CA LYS A 142 -13.88 -3.91 12.51
C LYS A 142 -12.77 -4.75 11.90
N LYS A 143 -12.26 -4.34 10.74
CA LYS A 143 -11.06 -4.94 10.13
C LYS A 143 -9.84 -4.63 11.01
N LEU A 144 -9.07 -5.66 11.35
CA LEU A 144 -7.85 -5.59 12.13
C LEU A 144 -6.71 -6.32 11.40
N LEU A 145 -5.50 -5.79 11.54
CA LEU A 145 -4.26 -6.48 11.19
C LEU A 145 -3.56 -6.78 12.50
N LEU A 146 -3.52 -8.05 12.88
CA LEU A 146 -2.95 -8.52 14.14
C LEU A 146 -1.62 -9.22 13.83
N SER A 147 -0.56 -8.86 14.55
CA SER A 147 0.68 -9.62 14.52
C SER A 147 1.30 -9.68 15.90
N GLU A 148 1.75 -10.87 16.32
CA GLU A 148 2.40 -11.12 17.61
C GLU A 148 3.63 -10.22 17.83
N TYR A 149 4.31 -9.87 16.73
CA TYR A 149 5.55 -9.09 16.74
C TYR A 149 5.33 -7.58 16.62
N THR A 150 4.08 -7.12 16.69
CA THR A 150 3.73 -5.69 16.54
C THR A 150 2.77 -5.22 17.63
N ASN A 151 2.74 -3.90 17.87
CA ASN A 151 1.88 -3.32 18.89
C ASN A 151 0.41 -3.31 18.41
N ASN A 152 -0.37 -4.29 18.85
CA ASN A 152 -1.79 -4.48 18.50
C ASN A 152 -2.74 -3.51 19.25
N ARG A 153 -2.33 -2.24 19.43
CA ARG A 153 -3.14 -1.23 20.12
C ARG A 153 -4.03 -0.50 19.11
N PHE A 154 -5.29 -0.91 19.05
CA PHE A 154 -6.31 -0.26 18.23
C PHE A 154 -7.12 0.69 19.12
N LEU A 155 -6.76 1.97 19.09
CA LEU A 155 -7.62 3.04 19.62
C LEU A 155 -8.88 3.22 18.74
#